data_AF-A0A4S2FXB7-F1
#
_entry.id   AF-A0A4S2FXB7-F1
#
_cell.length_a   1.000
_cell.length_b   1.000
_cell.length_c   1.000
_cell.angle_alpha   90.00
_cell.angle_beta   90.00
_cell.angle_gamma   90.00
#
_symmetry.space_group_name_H-M   'P 1'
#
loop_
_entity.id
_entity.type
_entity.pdbx_description
1 polymer ?
#
loop_
_entity_poly.entity_id
_entity_poly.type
_entity_poly.pdbx_seq_one_letter_code
_entity_poly.pdbx_strand_id
1 'polypeptide(L)'
;MNIFQQFFAYLRLREAVRKADEAYQQTGKRHYVMPSFGGDRKLLVMDRSNFRILKRKGYITHKALVHDMMLESFYFTPHRDGSGWLTDKDRRRKVRQYFSWYAAETKAAKERKKMAKKRKNEEKKNGTVQCKK
;
A
#
# COMPACT_ATOMS: atom_id res chain seq x y z
N MET A 1 -9.45 -9.86 -10.85
CA MET A 1 -10.16 -9.66 -9.56
C MET A 1 -11.64 -9.78 -9.82
N ASN A 2 -12.42 -10.25 -8.84
CA ASN A 2 -13.88 -10.30 -8.99
C ASN A 2 -14.47 -8.88 -8.88
N ILE A 3 -15.68 -8.68 -9.40
CA ILE A 3 -16.37 -7.38 -9.42
C ILE A 3 -16.47 -6.78 -8.00
N PHE A 4 -16.88 -7.58 -7.01
CA PHE A 4 -16.93 -7.13 -5.61
C PHE A 4 -15.56 -6.70 -5.07
N GLN A 5 -14.49 -7.43 -5.41
CA GLN A 5 -13.14 -7.07 -4.96
C GLN A 5 -12.69 -5.74 -5.57
N GLN A 6 -13.03 -5.51 -6.84
CA GLN A 6 -12.76 -4.26 -7.52
C GLN A 6 -13.56 -3.10 -6.89
N PHE A 7 -14.83 -3.33 -6.54
CA PHE A 7 -15.67 -2.35 -5.86
C PHE A 7 -15.11 -1.96 -4.47
N PHE A 8 -14.79 -2.94 -3.62
CA PHE A 8 -14.20 -2.66 -2.31
C PHE A 8 -12.81 -2.01 -2.42
N ALA A 9 -12.01 -2.41 -3.42
CA ALA A 9 -10.73 -1.77 -3.69
C ALA A 9 -10.93 -0.31 -4.10
N TYR A 10 -11.90 -0.01 -4.96
CA TYR A 10 -12.25 1.35 -5.35
C TYR A 10 -12.68 2.20 -4.15
N LEU A 11 -13.59 1.69 -3.30
CA LEU A 11 -14.02 2.41 -2.11
C LEU A 11 -12.86 2.72 -1.17
N ARG A 12 -11.95 1.77 -0.95
CA ARG A 12 -10.75 1.97 -0.14
C ARG A 12 -9.84 3.06 -0.70
N LEU A 13 -9.63 3.08 -2.02
CA LEU A 13 -8.84 4.13 -2.66
C LEU A 13 -9.54 5.50 -2.51
N ARG A 14 -10.84 5.56 -2.76
CA ARG A 14 -11.64 6.78 -2.63
C ARG A 14 -11.58 7.36 -1.22
N GLU A 15 -11.67 6.51 -0.20
CA GLU A 15 -11.56 6.93 1.19
C GLU A 15 -10.16 7.48 1.52
N ALA A 16 -9.11 6.81 1.03
CA ALA A 16 -7.73 7.27 1.24
C ALA A 16 -7.44 8.60 0.53
N VAL A 17 -7.98 8.80 -0.68
CA VAL A 17 -7.92 10.07 -1.40
C VAL A 17 -8.61 11.18 -0.60
N ARG A 18 -9.83 10.92 -0.11
CA ARG A 18 -10.57 11.87 0.73
C ARG A 18 -9.76 12.29 1.96
N LYS A 19 -9.16 11.33 2.66
CA LYS A 19 -8.30 11.61 3.84
C LYS A 19 -7.06 12.43 3.46
N ALA A 20 -6.47 12.19 2.28
CA ALA A 20 -5.34 12.97 1.79
C ALA A 20 -5.74 14.42 1.49
N ASP A 21 -6.91 14.62 0.88
CA ASP A 21 -7.45 15.95 0.58
C ASP A 21 -7.81 16.70 1.88
N GLU A 22 -8.42 16.04 2.87
CA GLU A 22 -8.69 16.59 4.21
C GLU A 22 -7.39 17.02 4.92
N ALA A 23 -6.36 16.16 4.90
CA ALA A 23 -5.07 16.49 5.49
C ALA A 23 -4.36 17.65 4.77
N TYR A 24 -4.53 17.75 3.45
CA TYR A 24 -4.05 18.89 2.68
C TYR A 24 -4.78 20.18 3.06
N GLN A 25 -6.09 20.16 3.21
CA GLN A 25 -6.87 21.33 3.65
C GLN A 25 -6.42 21.84 5.03
N GLN A 26 -6.10 20.93 5.96
CA GLN A 26 -5.67 21.30 7.30
C GLN A 26 -4.25 21.86 7.38
N THR A 27 -3.31 21.29 6.61
CA THR A 27 -1.88 21.59 6.78
C THR A 27 -1.29 22.42 5.64
N GLY A 28 -1.94 22.46 4.48
CA GLY A 28 -1.40 22.99 3.23
C GLY A 28 -0.22 22.20 2.66
N LYS A 29 0.12 21.03 3.23
CA LYS A 29 1.27 20.21 2.80
C LYS A 29 0.84 19.14 1.82
N ARG A 30 1.74 18.82 0.88
CA ARG A 30 1.54 17.73 -0.07
C ARG A 30 1.51 16.36 0.62
N HIS A 31 0.41 15.65 0.44
CA HIS A 31 0.17 14.31 0.96
C HIS A 31 0.19 13.28 -0.17
N TYR A 32 0.65 12.07 0.15
CA TYR A 32 0.81 10.94 -0.74
C TYR A 32 0.03 9.76 -0.20
N VAL A 33 -0.78 9.13 -1.05
CA VAL A 33 -1.49 7.89 -0.74
C VAL A 33 -0.60 6.73 -1.18
N MET A 34 -0.14 5.94 -0.22
CA MET A 34 0.83 4.86 -0.43
C MET A 34 0.28 3.54 0.12
N PRO A 35 0.76 2.39 -0.38
CA PRO A 35 0.51 1.12 0.27
C PRO A 35 1.22 1.05 1.63
N SER A 36 0.59 0.38 2.60
CA SER A 36 1.21 0.14 3.90
C SER A 36 2.16 -1.05 3.88
N PHE A 37 3.29 -0.90 4.59
CA PHE A 37 4.28 -1.93 4.80
C PHE A 37 3.73 -2.93 5.84
N GLY A 38 3.08 -4.00 5.38
CA GLY A 38 2.52 -5.01 6.29
C GLY A 38 1.60 -6.07 5.67
N GLY A 39 1.40 -6.09 4.36
CA GLY A 39 0.64 -7.15 3.67
C GLY A 39 -0.89 -7.10 3.87
N ASP A 40 -1.40 -6.13 4.62
CA ASP A 40 -2.83 -5.94 4.94
C ASP A 40 -3.63 -5.23 3.84
N ARG A 41 -3.00 -4.88 2.70
CA ARG A 41 -3.61 -4.07 1.63
C ARG A 41 -4.18 -2.74 2.11
N LYS A 42 -3.69 -2.24 3.24
CA LYS A 42 -4.06 -0.93 3.81
C LYS A 42 -3.34 0.17 3.04
N LEU A 43 -4.02 1.30 2.89
CA LEU A 43 -3.46 2.52 2.34
C LEU A 43 -3.12 3.47 3.49
N LEU A 44 -1.99 4.14 3.39
CA LEU A 44 -1.58 5.19 4.31
C LEU A 44 -1.52 6.52 3.57
N VAL A 45 -1.76 7.59 4.32
CA VAL A 45 -1.57 8.97 3.86
C VAL A 45 -0.32 9.48 4.56
N MET A 46 0.69 9.90 3.79
CA MET A 46 1.94 10.42 4.35
C MET A 46 2.37 11.72 3.67
N ASP A 47 3.07 12.58 4.42
CA ASP A 47 3.76 13.75 3.88
C ASP A 47 5.28 13.52 3.85
N ARG A 48 6.02 14.50 3.33
CA ARG A 48 7.49 14.43 3.27
C ARG A 48 8.13 14.41 4.65
N SER A 49 7.53 15.07 5.64
CA SER A 49 8.05 15.12 7.01
C SER A 49 7.98 13.74 7.65
N ASN A 50 6.83 13.08 7.53
CA ASN A 50 6.60 11.71 7.98
C ASN A 50 7.56 10.74 7.30
N PHE A 51 7.76 10.86 5.98
CA PHE A 51 8.73 10.04 5.26
C PHE A 51 10.15 10.19 5.84
N ARG A 52 10.60 11.42 6.11
CA ARG A 52 11.92 11.68 6.72
C ARG A 52 12.02 11.14 8.14
N ILE A 53 10.94 11.20 8.92
CA ILE A 53 10.89 10.63 10.27
C ILE A 53 10.97 9.10 10.20
N LEU A 54 10.18 8.46 9.35
CA LEU A 54 10.18 7.00 9.18
C LEU A 54 11.53 6.48 8.68
N LYS A 55 12.18 7.22 7.77
CA LYS A 55 13.54 6.95 7.29
C LYS A 55 14.57 7.03 8.44
N ARG A 56 14.50 8.07 9.28
CA ARG A 56 15.39 8.20 10.45
C ARG A 56 15.17 7.10 11.49
N LYS A 57 13.94 6.64 11.66
CA LYS A 57 13.59 5.56 12.60
C LYS A 57 13.87 4.15 12.06
N GLY A 58 14.35 4.02 10.82
CA GLY A 58 14.67 2.72 10.21
C GLY A 58 13.46 1.91 9.72
N TYR A 59 12.25 2.48 9.71
CA TYR A 59 11.07 1.81 9.14
C TYR A 59 11.10 1.77 7.60
N ILE A 60 11.84 2.69 6.99
CA ILE A 60 12.05 2.77 5.54
C ILE A 60 13.55 2.76 5.28
N THR A 61 13.98 2.08 4.21
CA THR A 61 15.38 2.02 3.80
C THR A 61 15.99 3.43 3.61
N HIS A 62 17.24 3.60 4.03
CA HIS A 62 17.97 4.86 3.84
C HIS A 62 18.15 5.22 2.36
N LYS A 63 18.01 4.25 1.45
CA LYS A 63 18.09 4.46 -0.01
C LYS A 63 16.82 5.07 -0.59
N ALA A 64 15.69 5.00 0.11
CA ALA A 64 14.42 5.49 -0.41
C ALA A 64 14.45 7.02 -0.54
N LEU A 65 14.04 7.51 -1.71
CA LEU A 65 13.96 8.91 -2.06
C LEU A 65 12.52 9.40 -2.05
N VAL A 66 12.35 10.72 -1.88
CA VAL A 66 11.03 11.37 -2.01
C VAL A 66 10.47 11.20 -3.43
N HIS A 67 11.35 11.08 -4.43
CA HIS A 67 10.97 10.77 -5.80
C HIS A 67 10.29 9.40 -5.91
N ASP A 68 10.80 8.38 -5.21
CA ASP A 68 10.21 7.04 -5.19
C ASP A 68 8.80 7.08 -4.61
N MET A 69 8.58 7.87 -3.54
CA MET A 69 7.24 8.10 -2.99
C MET A 69 6.28 8.73 -4.01
N MET A 70 6.76 9.65 -4.86
CA MET A 70 5.94 10.19 -5.95
C MET A 70 5.60 9.14 -6.99
N LEU A 71 6.54 8.26 -7.36
CA LEU A 71 6.34 7.21 -8.36
C LEU A 71 5.44 6.08 -7.86
N GLU A 72 5.64 5.63 -6.63
CA GLU A 72 4.93 4.50 -6.03
C GLU A 72 3.54 4.87 -5.48
N SER A 73 3.29 6.15 -5.20
CA SER A 73 1.99 6.60 -4.70
C SER A 73 0.85 6.31 -5.68
N PHE A 74 -0.35 6.10 -5.16
CA PHE A 74 -1.57 5.94 -5.95
C PHE A 74 -2.35 7.25 -6.13
N TYR A 75 -1.97 8.28 -5.39
CA TYR A 75 -2.51 9.63 -5.48
C TYR A 75 -1.60 10.58 -4.69
N PHE A 76 -1.61 11.86 -5.05
CA PHE A 76 -1.02 12.90 -4.23
C PHE A 76 -1.77 14.22 -4.39
N THR A 77 -1.75 15.04 -3.36
CA THR A 77 -2.30 16.40 -3.41
C THR A 77 -1.32 17.35 -4.10
N PRO A 78 -1.74 18.55 -4.54
CA PRO A 78 -0.82 19.56 -5.03
C PRO A 78 0.13 20.06 -3.94
N HIS A 79 1.08 20.89 -4.35
CA HIS A 79 1.90 21.68 -3.45
C HIS A 79 1.12 22.84 -2.81
N ARG A 80 1.69 23.44 -1.77
CA ARG A 80 1.08 24.56 -1.02
C ARG A 80 0.78 25.78 -1.90
N ASP A 81 1.61 26.00 -2.91
CA ASP A 81 1.46 27.05 -3.92
C ASP A 81 0.39 26.71 -4.98
N GLY A 82 -0.28 25.56 -4.86
CA GLY A 82 -1.25 25.08 -5.84
C GLY A 82 -0.61 24.49 -7.09
N SER A 83 0.72 24.33 -7.15
CA SER A 83 1.40 23.70 -8.28
C SER A 83 1.36 22.17 -8.19
N GLY A 84 1.55 21.50 -9.33
CA GLY A 84 1.72 20.04 -9.36
C GLY A 84 0.44 19.23 -9.15
N TRP A 85 -0.72 19.78 -9.54
CA TRP A 85 -1.96 19.01 -9.68
C TRP A 85 -1.77 17.83 -10.62
N LEU A 86 -2.39 16.68 -10.30
CA LEU A 86 -2.48 15.59 -11.27
C LEU A 86 -3.44 15.98 -12.38
N THR A 87 -2.99 15.81 -13.62
CA THR A 87 -3.91 15.78 -14.75
C THR A 87 -4.85 14.58 -14.63
N ASP A 88 -6.02 14.64 -15.28
CA ASP A 88 -6.94 13.50 -15.33
C ASP A 88 -6.31 12.25 -15.95
N LYS A 89 -5.35 12.41 -16.87
CA LYS A 89 -4.58 11.29 -17.43
C LYS A 89 -3.69 10.64 -16.37
N ASP A 90 -3.00 11.44 -15.57
CA ASP A 90 -2.10 10.94 -14.52
C ASP A 90 -2.89 10.31 -13.38
N ARG A 91 -4.02 10.91 -12.99
CA ARG A 91 -4.94 10.31 -12.00
C ARG A 91 -5.39 8.92 -12.47
N ARG A 92 -5.80 8.78 -13.74
CA ARG A 92 -6.17 7.47 -14.32
C ARG A 92 -5.01 6.48 -14.37
N ARG A 93 -3.78 6.93 -14.64
CA ARG A 93 -2.57 6.08 -14.60
C ARG A 93 -2.33 5.55 -13.18
N LYS A 94 -2.43 6.41 -12.18
CA LYS A 94 -2.23 6.08 -10.76
C LYS A 94 -3.30 5.14 -10.21
N VAL A 95 -4.56 5.33 -10.60
CA VAL A 95 -5.65 4.40 -10.29
C VAL A 95 -5.37 3.01 -10.89
N ARG A 96 -4.87 2.92 -12.14
CA ARG A 96 -4.47 1.64 -12.74
C ARG A 96 -3.32 0.99 -11.98
N GLN A 97 -2.33 1.78 -11.55
CA GLN A 97 -1.22 1.31 -10.70
C GLN A 97 -1.74 0.70 -9.39
N TYR A 98 -2.71 1.34 -8.73
CA TYR A 98 -3.36 0.81 -7.54
C TYR A 98 -4.05 -0.53 -7.78
N PHE A 99 -4.86 -0.65 -8.84
CA PHE A 99 -5.56 -1.91 -9.12
C PHE A 99 -4.58 -3.03 -9.47
N SER A 100 -3.49 -2.72 -10.19
CA SER A 100 -2.41 -3.68 -10.47
C SER A 100 -1.75 -4.17 -9.19
N TRP A 101 -1.36 -3.24 -8.30
CA TRP A 101 -0.79 -3.57 -6.99
C TRP A 101 -1.75 -4.40 -6.13
N TYR A 102 -3.03 -4.02 -6.06
CA TYR A 102 -4.02 -4.72 -5.25
C TYR A 102 -4.29 -6.15 -5.76
N ALA A 103 -4.28 -6.36 -7.09
CA ALA A 103 -4.33 -7.70 -7.68
C ALA A 103 -3.11 -8.53 -7.26
N ALA A 104 -1.91 -7.95 -7.37
CA ALA A 104 -0.67 -8.61 -7.00
C ALA A 104 -0.66 -9.00 -5.51
N GLU A 105 -1.04 -8.09 -4.61
CA GLU A 105 -1.14 -8.39 -3.18
C GLU A 105 -2.21 -9.45 -2.87
N THR A 106 -3.34 -9.43 -3.58
CA THR A 106 -4.38 -10.45 -3.40
C THR A 106 -3.87 -11.83 -3.83
N LYS A 107 -3.09 -11.91 -4.91
CA LYS A 107 -2.44 -13.16 -5.34
C LYS A 107 -1.39 -13.60 -4.32
N ALA A 108 -0.51 -12.69 -3.89
CA ALA A 108 0.53 -12.96 -2.91
C ALA A 108 -0.05 -13.44 -1.57
N ALA A 109 -1.13 -12.83 -1.09
CA ALA A 109 -1.81 -13.26 0.14
C ALA A 109 -2.39 -14.67 0.04
N LYS A 110 -2.94 -15.07 -1.12
CA LYS A 110 -3.40 -16.45 -1.36
C LYS A 110 -2.24 -17.44 -1.31
N GLU A 111 -1.13 -17.12 -1.94
CA GLU A 111 0.06 -17.97 -1.93
C GLU A 111 0.69 -18.08 -0.54
N ARG A 112 0.79 -16.98 0.21
CA ARG A 112 1.21 -16.98 1.63
C ARG A 112 0.36 -17.94 2.47
N LYS A 113 -0.96 -17.94 2.29
CA LYS A 113 -1.88 -18.85 3.00
C LYS A 113 -1.69 -20.31 2.59
N LYS A 114 -1.50 -20.60 1.30
CA LYS A 114 -1.23 -21.97 0.81
C LYS A 114 0.06 -22.52 1.39
N MET A 115 1.14 -21.74 1.34
CA MET A 115 2.44 -22.11 1.90
C MET A 115 2.36 -22.35 3.41
N ALA A 116 1.67 -21.48 4.16
CA ALA A 116 1.45 -21.67 5.58
C ALA A 116 0.67 -22.95 5.91
N LYS A 117 -0.35 -23.30 5.11
CA LYS A 117 -1.09 -24.57 5.25
C LYS A 117 -0.21 -25.78 4.96
N LYS A 118 0.64 -25.69 3.93
CA LYS A 118 1.59 -26.76 3.56
C LYS A 118 2.59 -27.02 4.70
N ARG A 119 3.22 -25.96 5.23
CA ARG A 119 4.16 -26.04 6.37
C ARG A 119 3.52 -26.70 7.59
N LYS A 120 2.31 -26.28 7.98
CA LYS A 120 1.58 -26.90 9.09
C LYS A 120 1.27 -28.38 8.86
N ASN A 121 0.99 -28.79 7.63
CA ASN A 121 0.75 -30.20 7.31
C ASN A 121 2.05 -31.03 7.33
N GLU A 122 3.17 -30.46 6.89
CA GLU A 122 4.49 -31.08 6.96
C GLU A 122 4.96 -31.23 8.41
N GLU A 123 4.81 -30.19 9.24
CA GLU A 123 5.09 -30.21 10.69
C GLU A 123 4.25 -31.28 11.41
N LYS A 124 2.94 -31.37 11.11
CA LYS A 124 2.08 -32.42 11.66
C LYS A 124 2.55 -33.81 11.26
N LYS A 125 2.85 -34.04 9.98
CA LYS A 125 3.37 -35.33 9.51
C LYS A 125 4.67 -35.72 10.23
N ASN A 126 5.63 -34.79 10.32
CA ASN A 126 6.92 -35.07 10.96
C ASN A 126 6.80 -35.27 12.49
N GLY A 127 5.93 -34.50 13.15
CA GLY A 127 5.64 -34.69 14.59
C GLY A 127 4.91 -36.00 14.89
N THR A 128 4.08 -36.51 13.97
CA THR A 128 3.40 -37.81 14.14
C THR A 128 4.36 -38.99 13.96
N VAL A 129 5.45 -38.80 13.20
CA VAL A 129 6.49 -39.82 13.00
C VAL A 129 7.40 -39.95 14.23
N GLN A 130 7.60 -38.87 15.01
CA GLN A 130 8.44 -38.90 16.21
C GLN A 130 7.80 -39.61 17.43
N CYS A 131 6.47 -39.67 17.54
CA CYS A 131 5.79 -40.32 18.68
C CYS A 131 5.49 -41.82 18.49
N LYS A 132 5.98 -42.47 17.42
CA LYS A 132 5.73 -43.90 17.12
C LYS A 132 6.90 -44.84 17.46
N LYS A 133 7.71 -44.53 18.47
CA LYS A 133 8.74 -45.44 19.00
C LYS A 133 8.36 -45.93 20.38
#